data_AF-A0A7J8V1E6-F1
#
_entry.id   AF-A0A7J8V1E6-F1
#
_cell.length_a   1.000
_cell.length_b   1.000
_cell.length_c   1.000
_cell.angle_alpha   90.00
_cell.angle_beta   90.00
_cell.angle_gamma   90.00
#
_symmetry.space_group_name_H-M   'P 1'
#
loop_
_entity.id
_entity.type
_entity.pdbx_description
1 polymer ?
#
loop_
_entity_poly.entity_id
_entity_poly.type
_entity_poly.pdbx_seq_one_letter_code
_entity_poly.pdbx_strand_id
1 'polypeptide(L)'
;VVGIDLLSQSLLPAIVELAEDRHWRVRLAIIEYIPLLASQLGVGFFDDKLGTLCMQWLQDKVYSIRDAAANNLMRLAEEFGRDWAMEHIIPQVLEMANSPHYLYRMTILRSISILAPVMRSEITCSKLLPVVVNASKDRVANIKFNVAKVLQSLVPIVDKSVAEKTIYPCLVELSEDSDVDVRYFANQGLQSINHATMSS
;
A
#
# COMPACT_ATOMS: atom_id res chain seq x y z
N VAL A 1 28.67 -20.22 -20.66
CA VAL A 1 27.73 -19.12 -20.37
C VAL A 1 28.13 -18.57 -19.01
N VAL A 2 28.61 -17.33 -18.92
CA VAL A 2 28.76 -16.67 -17.60
C VAL A 2 27.35 -16.54 -17.08
N GLY A 3 27.00 -17.36 -16.08
CA GLY A 3 25.63 -17.48 -15.59
C GLY A 3 25.15 -16.13 -15.07
N ILE A 4 23.87 -15.82 -15.30
CA ILE A 4 23.19 -14.66 -14.73
C ILE A 4 23.52 -14.52 -13.24
N ASP A 5 23.64 -15.63 -12.52
CA ASP A 5 24.04 -15.70 -11.12
C ASP A 5 25.35 -14.96 -10.78
N LEU A 6 26.39 -15.11 -11.61
CA LEU A 6 27.71 -14.52 -11.35
C LEU A 6 27.70 -12.99 -11.61
N LEU A 7 26.94 -12.58 -12.63
CA LEU A 7 26.72 -11.17 -12.93
C LEU A 7 25.89 -10.51 -11.82
N SER A 8 24.81 -11.16 -11.39
CA SER A 8 23.94 -10.70 -10.31
C SER A 8 24.70 -10.59 -8.99
N GLN A 9 25.55 -11.56 -8.65
CA GLN A 9 26.40 -11.50 -7.45
C GLN A 9 27.40 -10.34 -7.49
N SER A 10 27.91 -10.00 -8.68
CA SER A 10 28.87 -8.89 -8.85
C SER A 10 28.20 -7.52 -8.80
N LEU A 11 26.97 -7.40 -9.31
CA LEU A 11 26.23 -6.12 -9.38
C LEU A 11 25.39 -5.84 -8.14
N LEU A 12 24.95 -6.87 -7.42
CA LEU A 12 24.09 -6.72 -6.25
C LEU A 12 24.66 -5.77 -5.18
N PRO A 13 25.96 -5.84 -4.80
CA PRO A 13 26.51 -4.90 -3.82
C PRO A 13 26.33 -3.44 -4.23
N ALA A 14 26.53 -3.13 -5.53
CA ALA A 14 26.34 -1.78 -6.05
C ALA A 14 24.86 -1.37 -6.07
N ILE A 15 23.95 -2.30 -6.39
CA ILE A 15 22.50 -2.03 -6.33
C ILE A 15 22.06 -1.73 -4.90
N VAL A 16 22.52 -2.51 -3.92
CA VAL A 16 22.22 -2.30 -2.50
C VAL A 16 22.81 -0.98 -2.00
N GLU A 17 24.04 -0.65 -2.39
CA GLU A 17 24.65 0.64 -2.04
C GLU A 17 23.84 1.82 -2.60
N LEU A 18 23.40 1.74 -3.86
CA LEU A 18 22.58 2.77 -4.50
C LEU A 18 21.15 2.84 -3.92
N ALA A 19 20.60 1.71 -3.47
CA ALA A 19 19.31 1.61 -2.80
C ALA A 19 19.26 2.40 -1.48
N GLU A 20 20.42 2.58 -0.84
CA GLU A 20 20.58 3.29 0.45
C GLU A 20 21.30 4.64 0.28
N ASP A 21 21.50 5.11 -0.96
CA ASP A 21 22.25 6.33 -1.26
C ASP A 21 21.69 7.55 -0.52
N ARG A 22 22.57 8.47 -0.10
CA ARG A 22 22.18 9.69 0.63
C ARG A 22 21.23 10.57 -0.18
N HIS A 23 21.40 10.60 -1.50
CA HIS A 23 20.59 11.36 -2.45
C HIS A 23 19.33 10.57 -2.79
N TRP A 24 18.18 11.09 -2.35
CA TRP A 24 16.90 10.39 -2.53
C TRP A 24 16.56 10.13 -4.00
N ARG A 25 17.00 10.96 -4.95
CA ARG A 25 16.76 10.71 -6.38
C ARG A 25 17.47 9.45 -6.89
N VAL A 26 18.62 9.11 -6.31
CA VAL A 26 19.32 7.85 -6.62
C VAL A 26 18.50 6.67 -6.10
N ARG A 27 18.06 6.74 -4.84
CA ARG A 27 17.17 5.72 -4.26
C ARG A 27 15.87 5.56 -5.07
N LEU A 28 15.25 6.67 -5.47
CA LEU A 28 14.03 6.66 -6.30
C LEU A 28 14.26 5.90 -7.61
N ALA A 29 15.36 6.19 -8.31
CA ALA A 29 15.68 5.48 -9.55
C ALA A 29 15.80 3.97 -9.30
N ILE A 30 16.48 3.55 -8.23
CA ILE A 30 16.59 2.13 -7.89
C ILE A 30 15.21 1.50 -7.65
N ILE A 31 14.35 2.14 -6.85
CA ILE A 31 12.99 1.66 -6.56
C ILE A 31 12.16 1.43 -7.83
N GLU A 32 12.27 2.32 -8.81
CA GLU A 32 11.52 2.23 -10.07
C GLU A 32 11.97 1.03 -10.93
N TYR A 33 13.24 0.63 -10.84
CA TYR A 33 13.83 -0.51 -11.55
C TYR A 33 13.65 -1.85 -10.83
N ILE A 34 13.36 -1.86 -9.52
CA ILE A 34 13.24 -3.10 -8.74
C ILE A 34 12.29 -4.14 -9.35
N PRO A 35 11.08 -3.81 -9.86
CA PRO A 35 10.18 -4.85 -10.37
C PRO A 35 10.75 -5.53 -11.62
N LEU A 36 11.53 -4.81 -12.43
CA LEU A 36 12.25 -5.39 -13.57
C LEU A 36 13.39 -6.30 -13.11
N LEU A 37 14.13 -5.90 -12.07
CA LEU A 37 15.17 -6.75 -11.48
C LEU A 37 14.55 -8.01 -10.88
N ALA A 38 13.43 -7.87 -10.18
CA ALA A 38 12.70 -8.96 -9.56
C ALA A 38 12.22 -10.00 -10.59
N SER A 39 11.66 -9.54 -11.73
CA SER A 39 11.22 -10.42 -12.81
C SER A 39 12.38 -11.15 -13.51
N GLN A 40 13.54 -10.50 -13.65
CA GLN A 40 14.70 -11.09 -14.30
C GLN A 40 15.51 -12.04 -13.41
N LEU A 41 15.55 -11.78 -12.10
CA LEU A 41 16.34 -12.54 -11.13
C LEU A 41 15.55 -13.66 -10.47
N GLY A 42 14.22 -13.59 -10.51
CA GLY A 42 13.32 -14.57 -9.92
C GLY A 42 13.06 -14.32 -8.43
N VAL A 43 11.93 -14.86 -7.98
CA VAL A 43 11.37 -14.63 -6.64
C VAL A 43 12.32 -15.02 -5.50
N GLY A 44 12.96 -16.19 -5.58
CA GLY A 44 13.87 -16.65 -4.51
C GLY A 44 15.08 -15.75 -4.32
N PHE A 45 15.66 -15.24 -5.40
CA PHE A 45 16.76 -14.27 -5.30
C PHE A 45 16.27 -12.93 -4.73
N PHE A 46 15.11 -12.47 -5.18
CA PHE A 46 14.51 -11.23 -4.70
C PHE A 46 14.26 -11.27 -3.18
N ASP A 47 13.62 -12.34 -2.70
CA ASP A 47 13.29 -12.51 -1.28
C ASP A 47 14.55 -12.48 -0.41
N ASP A 48 15.60 -13.20 -0.83
CA ASP A 48 16.86 -13.30 -0.09
C ASP A 48 17.65 -11.99 -0.02
N LYS A 49 17.56 -11.14 -1.06
CA LYS A 49 18.52 -10.05 -1.28
C LYS A 49 17.91 -8.65 -1.31
N LEU A 50 16.67 -8.50 -1.75
CA LEU A 50 16.05 -7.21 -2.07
C LEU A 50 14.70 -6.99 -1.37
N GLY A 51 14.03 -8.05 -0.90
CA GLY A 51 12.72 -7.95 -0.23
C GLY A 51 12.74 -7.01 0.97
N THR A 52 13.76 -7.13 1.84
CA THR A 52 13.91 -6.28 3.02
C THR A 52 14.07 -4.79 2.68
N LEU A 53 14.81 -4.46 1.62
CA LEU A 53 14.98 -3.07 1.17
C LEU A 53 13.64 -2.46 0.76
N CYS A 54 12.79 -3.24 0.10
CA CYS A 54 11.47 -2.78 -0.35
C CYS A 54 10.58 -2.36 0.82
N MET A 55 10.64 -3.09 1.94
CA MET A 55 9.90 -2.73 3.15
C MET A 55 10.51 -1.51 3.85
N GLN A 56 11.84 -1.39 3.88
CA GLN A 56 12.51 -0.23 4.49
C GLN A 56 12.14 1.10 3.82
N TRP A 57 11.99 1.13 2.49
CA TRP A 57 11.63 2.36 1.78
C TRP A 57 10.23 2.89 2.13
N LEU A 58 9.32 2.06 2.65
CA LEU A 58 8.02 2.51 3.17
C LEU A 58 8.18 3.44 4.40
N GLN A 59 9.35 3.41 5.05
CA GLN A 59 9.69 4.23 6.20
C GLN A 59 10.72 5.32 5.88
N ASP A 60 11.05 5.53 4.60
CA ASP A 60 12.00 6.57 4.19
C ASP A 60 11.53 7.95 4.66
N LYS A 61 12.47 8.82 5.03
CA LYS A 61 12.17 10.20 5.45
C LYS A 61 11.50 11.03 4.34
N VAL A 62 11.78 10.74 3.07
CA VAL A 62 11.27 11.47 1.90
C VAL A 62 9.94 10.87 1.43
N TYR A 63 8.91 11.72 1.34
CA TYR A 63 7.57 11.29 0.90
C TYR A 63 7.58 10.61 -0.48
N SER A 64 8.27 11.18 -1.46
CA SER A 64 8.35 10.61 -2.82
C SER A 64 8.94 9.20 -2.84
N ILE A 65 9.84 8.88 -1.92
CA ILE A 65 10.37 7.52 -1.76
C ILE A 65 9.32 6.58 -1.21
N ARG A 66 8.59 7.00 -0.18
CA ARG A 66 7.50 6.20 0.40
C ARG A 66 6.39 5.91 -0.60
N ASP A 67 6.01 6.90 -1.43
CA ASP A 67 5.01 6.70 -2.48
C ASP A 67 5.52 5.78 -3.60
N ALA A 68 6.78 5.95 -4.04
CA ALA A 68 7.39 5.04 -5.00
C ALA A 68 7.49 3.60 -4.46
N ALA A 69 7.84 3.42 -3.19
CA ALA A 69 7.89 2.13 -2.51
C ALA A 69 6.52 1.47 -2.43
N ALA A 70 5.47 2.24 -2.13
CA ALA A 70 4.10 1.73 -2.15
C ALA A 70 3.74 1.20 -3.56
N ASN A 71 3.98 1.99 -4.62
CA ASN A 71 3.74 1.55 -6.00
C ASN A 71 4.60 0.32 -6.39
N ASN A 72 5.81 0.24 -5.85
CA ASN A 72 6.70 -0.89 -6.04
C ASN A 72 6.09 -2.19 -5.46
N LEU A 73 5.49 -2.14 -4.27
CA LEU A 73 4.79 -3.30 -3.69
C LEU A 73 3.66 -3.82 -4.57
N MET A 74 2.88 -2.91 -5.16
CA MET A 74 1.81 -3.27 -6.09
C MET A 74 2.37 -4.03 -7.30
N ARG A 75 3.44 -3.50 -7.91
CA ARG A 75 4.09 -4.13 -9.07
C ARG A 75 4.71 -5.49 -8.74
N LEU A 76 5.30 -5.64 -7.55
CA LEU A 76 5.82 -6.92 -7.08
C LEU A 76 4.70 -7.94 -6.84
N ALA A 77 3.57 -7.51 -6.29
CA ALA A 77 2.39 -8.37 -6.11
C ALA A 77 1.77 -8.79 -7.46
N GLU A 78 1.83 -7.94 -8.48
CA GLU A 78 1.43 -8.28 -9.85
C GLU A 78 2.40 -9.29 -10.49
N GLU A 79 3.70 -9.12 -10.28
CA GLU A 79 4.75 -9.97 -10.85
C GLU A 79 4.81 -11.36 -10.21
N PHE A 80 4.83 -11.42 -8.87
CA PHE A 80 4.98 -12.68 -8.12
C PHE A 80 3.65 -13.30 -7.69
N GLY A 81 2.54 -12.57 -7.87
CA GLY A 81 1.20 -13.05 -7.60
C GLY A 81 0.74 -12.85 -6.15
N ARG A 82 -0.56 -13.11 -5.96
CA ARG A 82 -1.29 -12.81 -4.72
C ARG A 82 -0.84 -13.66 -3.53
N ASP A 83 -0.53 -14.94 -3.76
CA ASP A 83 -0.10 -15.85 -2.69
C ASP A 83 1.24 -15.41 -2.12
N TRP A 84 2.18 -15.05 -2.99
CA TRP A 84 3.45 -14.47 -2.57
C TRP A 84 3.26 -13.14 -1.83
N ALA A 85 2.41 -12.24 -2.34
CA ALA A 85 2.13 -10.97 -1.67
C ALA A 85 1.48 -11.18 -0.28
N MET A 86 0.61 -12.18 -0.14
CA MET A 86 -0.01 -12.56 1.14
C MET A 86 1.01 -13.03 2.18
N GLU A 87 2.07 -13.70 1.74
CA GLU A 87 3.12 -14.21 2.61
C GLU A 87 4.16 -13.13 2.94
N HIS A 88 4.56 -12.30 1.97
CA HIS A 88 5.73 -11.42 2.08
C HIS A 88 5.39 -9.93 2.26
N ILE A 89 4.31 -9.44 1.66
CA ILE A 89 3.95 -8.02 1.69
C ILE A 89 2.91 -7.72 2.78
N ILE A 90 1.80 -8.47 2.78
CA ILE A 90 0.64 -8.16 3.61
C ILE A 90 1.02 -8.11 5.11
N PRO A 91 1.76 -9.07 5.69
CA PRO A 91 2.11 -9.02 7.12
C PRO A 91 2.86 -7.75 7.51
N GLN A 92 3.81 -7.32 6.69
CA GLN A 92 4.62 -6.12 6.90
C GLN A 92 3.76 -4.84 6.86
N VAL A 93 2.86 -4.75 5.87
CA VAL A 93 1.91 -3.64 5.72
C VAL A 93 0.99 -3.54 6.95
N LEU A 94 0.48 -4.68 7.43
CA LEU A 94 -0.40 -4.72 8.61
C LEU A 94 0.34 -4.33 9.89
N GLU A 95 1.59 -4.76 10.08
CA GLU A 95 2.40 -4.39 11.23
C GLU A 95 2.64 -2.88 11.28
N MET A 96 3.06 -2.29 10.16
CA MET A 96 3.35 -0.87 10.04
C MET A 96 2.12 0.04 10.24
N ALA A 97 0.91 -0.47 10.09
CA ALA A 97 -0.32 0.27 10.36
C ALA A 97 -0.41 0.74 11.83
N ASN A 98 0.26 0.03 12.75
CA ASN A 98 0.30 0.35 14.18
C ASN A 98 1.47 1.25 14.57
N SER A 99 2.20 1.80 13.60
CA SER A 99 3.37 2.64 13.88
C SER A 99 2.99 3.87 14.73
N PRO A 100 3.80 4.25 15.74
CA PRO A 100 3.57 5.49 16.48
C PRO A 100 3.70 6.72 15.58
N HIS A 101 4.44 6.61 14.47
CA HIS A 101 4.72 7.70 13.56
C HIS A 101 3.63 7.84 12.48
N TYR A 102 2.88 8.94 12.52
CA TYR A 102 1.70 9.10 11.68
C TYR A 102 2.01 9.10 10.17
N LEU A 103 3.19 9.58 9.74
CA LEU A 103 3.55 9.55 8.33
C LEU A 103 3.68 8.12 7.80
N TYR A 104 4.05 7.15 8.65
CA TYR A 104 4.15 5.75 8.23
C TYR A 104 2.77 5.11 8.16
N ARG A 105 1.87 5.44 9.10
CA ARG A 105 0.46 5.05 9.01
C ARG A 105 -0.21 5.61 7.75
N MET A 106 0.10 6.86 7.36
CA MET A 106 -0.35 7.43 6.07
C MET A 106 0.19 6.63 4.88
N THR A 107 1.48 6.26 4.89
CA THR A 107 2.07 5.44 3.84
C THR A 107 1.36 4.08 3.73
N ILE A 108 1.00 3.47 4.85
CA ILE A 108 0.25 2.20 4.83
C ILE A 108 -1.16 2.36 4.25
N LEU A 109 -1.89 3.43 4.56
CA LEU A 109 -3.17 3.71 3.89
C LEU A 109 -2.99 3.86 2.36
N ARG A 110 -1.91 4.52 1.95
CA ARG A 110 -1.55 4.61 0.52
C ARG A 110 -1.25 3.24 -0.08
N SER A 111 -0.42 2.41 0.57
CA SER A 111 -0.12 1.04 0.12
C SER A 111 -1.36 0.17 0.02
N ILE A 112 -2.28 0.26 0.99
CA ILE A 112 -3.55 -0.49 0.95
C ILE A 112 -4.39 -0.07 -0.27
N SER A 113 -4.50 1.23 -0.55
CA SER A 113 -5.32 1.73 -1.67
C SER A 113 -4.91 1.18 -3.03
N ILE A 114 -3.61 0.98 -3.23
CA ILE A 114 -3.04 0.50 -4.49
C ILE A 114 -2.88 -1.03 -4.54
N LEU A 115 -2.73 -1.69 -3.39
CA LEU A 115 -2.67 -3.14 -3.33
C LEU A 115 -4.06 -3.77 -3.47
N ALA A 116 -5.12 -3.12 -2.97
CA ALA A 116 -6.46 -3.69 -2.95
C ALA A 116 -6.97 -4.20 -4.33
N PRO A 117 -6.79 -3.47 -5.45
CA PRO A 117 -7.16 -3.99 -6.78
C PRO A 117 -6.43 -5.29 -7.15
N VAL A 118 -5.15 -5.39 -6.81
CA VAL A 118 -4.31 -6.59 -7.07
C VAL A 118 -4.74 -7.75 -6.19
N MET A 119 -5.05 -7.49 -4.91
CA MET A 119 -5.45 -8.52 -3.94
C MET A 119 -6.89 -9.01 -4.13
N ARG A 120 -7.74 -8.26 -4.83
CA ARG A 120 -9.17 -8.53 -5.11
C ARG A 120 -10.05 -8.56 -3.84
N SER A 121 -11.36 -8.70 -4.04
CA SER A 121 -12.40 -8.59 -3.00
C SER A 121 -12.10 -9.42 -1.75
N GLU A 122 -11.81 -10.72 -1.90
CA GLU A 122 -11.67 -11.65 -0.76
C GLU A 122 -10.58 -11.23 0.23
N ILE A 123 -9.37 -10.99 -0.27
CA ILE A 123 -8.22 -10.59 0.57
C ILE A 123 -8.40 -9.16 1.05
N THR A 124 -8.89 -8.27 0.19
CA THR A 124 -9.17 -6.88 0.56
C THR A 124 -10.15 -6.80 1.73
N CYS A 125 -11.25 -7.56 1.67
CA CYS A 125 -12.25 -7.60 2.74
C CYS A 125 -11.72 -8.23 4.03
N SER A 126 -10.98 -9.35 3.93
CA SER A 126 -10.56 -10.11 5.11
C SER A 126 -9.31 -9.58 5.81
N LYS A 127 -8.41 -8.88 5.09
CA LYS A 127 -7.11 -8.44 5.62
C LYS A 127 -6.92 -6.94 5.61
N LEU A 128 -7.28 -6.26 4.53
CA LEU A 128 -6.93 -4.84 4.34
C LEU A 128 -7.99 -3.88 4.90
N LEU A 129 -9.27 -4.13 4.61
CA LEU A 129 -10.38 -3.31 5.06
C LEU A 129 -10.43 -3.16 6.59
N PRO A 130 -10.22 -4.21 7.41
CA PRO A 130 -10.21 -4.06 8.87
C PRO A 130 -9.18 -3.03 9.37
N VAL A 131 -8.02 -2.95 8.72
CA VAL A 131 -6.99 -1.96 9.07
C VAL A 131 -7.44 -0.54 8.73
N VAL A 132 -8.05 -0.35 7.56
CA VAL A 132 -8.59 0.95 7.14
C VAL A 132 -9.71 1.41 8.09
N VAL A 133 -10.61 0.50 8.46
CA VAL A 133 -11.69 0.79 9.42
C VAL A 133 -11.12 1.13 10.80
N ASN A 134 -10.13 0.40 11.30
CA ASN A 134 -9.48 0.73 12.57
C ASN A 134 -8.81 2.12 12.53
N ALA A 135 -8.16 2.46 11.42
CA ALA A 135 -7.54 3.76 11.23
C ALA A 135 -8.54 4.94 11.20
N SER A 136 -9.85 4.69 11.01
CA SER A 136 -10.88 5.73 11.14
C SER A 136 -10.93 6.36 12.55
N LYS A 137 -10.40 5.65 13.55
CA LYS A 137 -10.33 6.10 14.95
C LYS A 137 -9.03 6.83 15.29
N ASP A 138 -8.18 7.11 14.30
CA ASP A 138 -6.91 7.78 14.54
C ASP A 138 -7.11 9.20 15.10
N ARG A 139 -6.29 9.59 16.06
CA ARG A 139 -6.28 10.93 16.64
C ARG A 139 -5.90 12.02 15.63
N VAL A 140 -5.21 11.68 14.55
CA VAL A 140 -4.74 12.63 13.53
C VAL A 140 -5.78 12.76 12.43
N ALA A 141 -6.33 13.97 12.26
CA ALA A 141 -7.31 14.27 11.20
C ALA A 141 -6.82 13.90 9.79
N ASN A 142 -5.53 14.11 9.51
CA ASN A 142 -4.91 13.73 8.24
C ASN A 142 -5.01 12.23 7.94
N ILE A 143 -4.92 11.38 8.97
CA ILE A 143 -5.14 9.95 8.81
C ILE A 143 -6.62 9.69 8.48
N LYS A 144 -7.53 10.27 9.27
CA LYS A 144 -8.98 10.05 9.13
C LYS A 144 -9.53 10.47 7.75
N PHE A 145 -9.09 11.61 7.19
CA PHE A 145 -9.57 11.97 5.85
C PHE A 145 -8.96 11.08 4.76
N ASN A 146 -7.73 10.58 4.95
CA ASN A 146 -7.16 9.60 4.03
C ASN A 146 -7.89 8.25 4.15
N VAL A 147 -8.34 7.86 5.34
CA VAL A 147 -9.23 6.70 5.52
C VAL A 147 -10.48 6.85 4.68
N ALA A 148 -11.15 8.00 4.71
CA ALA A 148 -12.33 8.26 3.88
C ALA A 148 -12.04 8.08 2.37
N LYS A 149 -10.91 8.59 1.88
CA LYS A 149 -10.47 8.41 0.48
C LYS A 149 -10.21 6.94 0.14
N VAL A 150 -9.54 6.21 1.03
CA VAL A 150 -9.26 4.78 0.81
C VAL A 150 -10.56 3.99 0.79
N LEU A 151 -11.43 4.20 1.78
CA LEU A 151 -12.76 3.58 1.84
C LEU A 151 -13.56 3.80 0.56
N GLN A 152 -13.56 5.02 0.01
CA GLN A 152 -14.17 5.32 -1.29
C GLN A 152 -13.55 4.48 -2.43
N SER A 153 -12.23 4.38 -2.49
CA SER A 153 -11.54 3.58 -3.52
C SER A 153 -11.79 2.07 -3.41
N LEU A 154 -12.17 1.57 -2.23
CA LEU A 154 -12.46 0.15 -2.02
C LEU A 154 -13.88 -0.24 -2.46
N VAL A 155 -14.81 0.71 -2.56
CA VAL A 155 -16.20 0.47 -2.97
C VAL A 155 -16.33 -0.37 -4.24
N PRO A 156 -15.61 -0.09 -5.35
CA PRO A 156 -15.72 -0.90 -6.57
C PRO A 156 -15.03 -2.28 -6.49
N ILE A 157 -14.27 -2.55 -5.42
CA ILE A 157 -13.48 -3.77 -5.26
C ILE A 157 -14.21 -4.80 -4.39
N VAL A 158 -14.96 -4.32 -3.39
CA VAL A 158 -15.64 -5.16 -2.41
C VAL A 158 -17.07 -5.48 -2.82
N ASP A 159 -17.64 -6.52 -2.23
CA ASP A 159 -19.04 -6.87 -2.45
C ASP A 159 -19.96 -5.77 -1.92
N LYS A 160 -21.12 -5.58 -2.58
CA LYS A 160 -22.14 -4.59 -2.18
C LYS A 160 -22.52 -4.69 -0.70
N SER A 161 -22.70 -5.90 -0.19
CA SER A 161 -23.01 -6.15 1.23
C SER A 161 -21.90 -5.64 2.17
N VAL A 162 -20.62 -5.72 1.77
CA VAL A 162 -19.49 -5.21 2.56
C VAL A 162 -19.46 -3.67 2.50
N ALA A 163 -19.72 -3.09 1.33
CA ALA A 163 -19.82 -1.64 1.19
C ALA A 163 -20.93 -1.07 2.08
N GLU A 164 -22.12 -1.69 2.09
CA GLU A 164 -23.28 -1.25 2.87
C GLU A 164 -23.13 -1.48 4.38
N LYS A 165 -22.57 -2.62 4.80
CA LYS A 165 -22.51 -2.99 6.23
C LYS A 165 -21.26 -2.51 6.96
N THR A 166 -20.18 -2.21 6.23
CA THR A 166 -18.89 -1.88 6.82
C THR A 166 -18.39 -0.50 6.38
N ILE A 167 -18.33 -0.24 5.07
CA ILE A 167 -17.77 1.02 4.55
C ILE A 167 -18.72 2.19 4.83
N TYR A 168 -20.00 2.03 4.51
CA TYR A 168 -21.00 3.10 4.66
C TYR A 168 -21.13 3.59 6.11
N PRO A 169 -21.30 2.74 7.15
CA PRO A 169 -21.41 3.22 8.52
C PRO A 169 -20.12 3.92 9.00
N CYS A 170 -18.96 3.45 8.55
CA CYS A 170 -17.68 4.08 8.87
C CYS A 170 -17.58 5.49 8.28
N LEU A 171 -18.03 5.67 7.03
CA LEU A 171 -18.07 6.99 6.39
C LEU A 171 -19.11 7.92 7.04
N VAL A 172 -20.26 7.40 7.49
CA VAL A 172 -21.24 8.20 8.26
C VAL A 172 -20.63 8.71 9.56
N GLU A 173 -19.86 7.89 10.26
CA GLU A 173 -19.21 8.36 11.49
C GLU A 173 -18.15 9.44 11.20
N LEU A 174 -17.38 9.27 10.13
CA LEU A 174 -16.41 10.28 9.69
C LEU A 174 -17.08 11.56 9.17
N SER A 175 -18.32 11.52 8.67
CA SER A 175 -19.04 12.73 8.23
C SER A 175 -19.42 13.66 9.37
N GLU A 176 -19.41 13.16 10.61
CA GLU A 176 -19.68 13.92 11.83
C GLU A 176 -18.40 14.37 12.55
N ASP A 177 -17.22 14.16 11.95
CA ASP A 177 -15.95 14.54 12.57
C ASP A 177 -15.83 16.05 12.78
N SER A 178 -15.10 16.47 13.81
CA SER A 178 -14.78 17.89 14.06
C SER A 178 -13.98 18.56 12.93
N ASP A 179 -13.16 17.80 12.20
CA ASP A 179 -12.30 18.31 11.14
C ASP A 179 -13.03 18.44 9.79
N VAL A 180 -12.86 19.58 9.12
CA VAL A 180 -13.58 19.91 7.88
C VAL A 180 -13.21 18.97 6.73
N ASP A 181 -11.93 18.62 6.60
CA ASP A 181 -11.46 17.76 5.51
C ASP A 181 -11.96 16.33 5.72
N VAL A 182 -11.96 15.85 6.96
CA VAL A 182 -12.53 14.53 7.29
C VAL A 182 -13.99 14.47 6.86
N ARG A 183 -14.81 15.46 7.25
CA ARG A 183 -16.22 15.52 6.83
C ARG A 183 -16.35 15.61 5.31
N TYR A 184 -15.56 16.43 4.65
CA TYR A 184 -15.63 16.62 3.21
C TYR A 184 -15.38 15.31 2.45
N PHE A 185 -14.28 14.61 2.75
CA PHE A 185 -13.95 13.36 2.06
C PHE A 185 -14.87 12.20 2.45
N ALA A 186 -15.38 12.17 3.69
CA ALA A 186 -16.39 11.21 4.11
C ALA A 186 -17.69 11.34 3.28
N ASN A 187 -18.18 12.58 3.11
CA ASN A 187 -19.35 12.86 2.30
C ASN A 187 -19.17 12.50 0.81
N GLN A 188 -17.97 12.73 0.25
CA GLN A 188 -17.63 12.27 -1.11
C GLN A 188 -17.71 10.73 -1.22
N GLY A 189 -17.21 10.01 -0.23
CA GLY A 189 -17.33 8.55 -0.16
C GLY A 189 -18.78 8.07 -0.10
N LEU A 190 -19.61 8.70 0.73
CA LEU A 190 -21.04 8.36 0.85
C LEU A 190 -21.79 8.56 -0.47
N GLN A 191 -21.54 9.68 -1.16
CA GLN A 191 -22.12 9.94 -2.48
C GLN A 191 -21.71 8.85 -3.49
N SER A 192 -20.44 8.43 -3.47
CA SER A 192 -19.93 7.37 -4.35
C SER A 192 -20.67 6.03 -4.14
N ILE A 193 -20.98 5.66 -2.90
CA ILE A 193 -21.72 4.42 -2.60
C ILE A 193 -23.16 4.53 -3.09
N ASN A 194 -23.83 5.66 -2.83
CA ASN A 194 -25.21 5.89 -3.25
C ASN A 194 -25.36 5.84 -4.78
N HIS A 195 -24.40 6.39 -5.52
CA HIS A 195 -24.37 6.28 -6.98
C HIS A 195 -24.21 4.83 -7.44
N ALA A 196 -23.30 4.06 -6.84
CA ALA A 196 -23.09 2.65 -7.19
C ALA A 196 -24.35 1.79 -6.92
N THR A 197 -25.10 2.08 -5.85
CA THR A 197 -26.37 1.39 -5.55
C THR A 197 -27.50 1.73 -6.53
N MET A 198 -27.50 2.92 -7.14
CA MET A 198 -28.53 3.34 -8.10
C MET A 198 -28.26 2.88 -9.54
N SER A 199 -27.00 2.60 -9.87
CA SER A 199 -26.58 2.15 -11.20
C SER A 199 -26.57 0.62 -11.39
N SER A 200 -26.94 -0.14 -10.36
CA SER A 200 -26.98 -1.62 -10.33
C SER A 200 -28.42 -2.12 -10.36
#